data_AF-A0A375EFN7-F1
#
_entry.id   AF-A0A375EFN7-F1
#
_cell.length_a   1.000
_cell.length_b   1.000
_cell.length_c   1.000
_cell.angle_alpha   90.00
_cell.angle_beta   90.00
_cell.angle_gamma   90.00
#
_symmetry.space_group_name_H-M   'P 1'
#
loop_
_entity.id
_entity.type
_entity.pdbx_description
1 polymer ?
#
loop_
_entity_poly.entity_id
_entity_poly.type
_entity_poly.pdbx_seq_one_letter_code
_entity_poly.pdbx_strand_id
1 'polypeptide(L)'
;MPTGLLNCAHCDGAPLFIAGRLQAVVVCEECGVSTPPVRLESTDSDTAFAQLQAIWNTRVEHRPADEQTISMLARRELTASDIPYFLNLLASTAGDWTSNGPKFAAMAAALARPGVDFRDVSPPETVLEDAGRYRKLVRRSKVIYIDGAPMVRFDHVPAMAAAIAEEAKEDDPWPFPILEEFVARAVDSLPDSAQP
;
A
#
# COMPACT_ATOMS: atom_id res chain seq x y z
N MET A 1 38.08 -4.57 11.57
CA MET A 1 37.49 -3.84 12.72
C MET A 1 36.01 -4.12 12.74
N PRO A 2 35.33 -4.25 13.90
CA PRO A 2 33.88 -4.35 13.90
C PRO A 2 33.33 -3.10 13.21
N THR A 3 32.49 -3.29 12.19
CA THR A 3 31.89 -2.20 11.40
C THR A 3 31.00 -1.30 12.27
N GLY A 4 30.60 -1.75 13.46
CA GLY A 4 29.70 -1.01 14.34
C GLY A 4 28.30 -0.86 13.75
N LEU A 5 27.95 -1.65 12.74
CA LEU A 5 26.60 -1.75 12.19
C LEU A 5 25.83 -2.81 12.98
N LEU A 6 24.62 -2.48 13.42
CA LEU A 6 23.71 -3.43 14.08
C LEU A 6 23.06 -4.37 13.06
N ASN A 7 22.69 -5.59 13.47
CA ASN A 7 21.97 -6.54 12.62
C ASN A 7 20.63 -5.96 12.12
N CYS A 8 20.15 -6.48 10.99
CA CYS A 8 18.88 -6.04 10.42
C CYS A 8 17.70 -6.34 11.36
N ALA A 9 16.96 -5.33 11.79
CA ALA A 9 15.77 -5.52 12.63
C ALA A 9 14.64 -6.32 11.96
N HIS A 10 14.65 -6.48 10.64
CA HIS A 10 13.61 -7.20 9.90
C HIS A 10 13.84 -8.72 9.82
N CYS A 11 15.10 -9.15 9.70
CA CYS A 11 15.44 -10.57 9.45
C CYS A 11 16.68 -11.05 10.21
N ASP A 12 17.25 -10.22 11.09
CA ASP A 12 18.51 -10.45 11.80
C ASP A 12 19.76 -10.66 10.90
N GLY A 13 19.60 -10.45 9.59
CA GLY A 13 20.67 -10.58 8.60
C GLY A 13 21.78 -9.53 8.77
N ALA A 14 22.98 -9.91 8.32
CA ALA A 14 24.17 -9.06 8.40
C ALA A 14 24.04 -7.82 7.49
N PRO A 15 24.44 -6.63 7.98
CA PRO A 15 24.52 -5.43 7.17
C PRO A 15 25.86 -5.34 6.43
N LEU A 16 25.81 -4.93 5.16
CA LEU A 16 26.97 -4.70 4.31
C LEU A 16 27.00 -3.25 3.83
N PHE A 17 28.15 -2.59 4.02
CA PHE A 17 28.43 -1.30 3.38
C PHE A 17 28.95 -1.53 1.97
N ILE A 18 28.30 -0.87 1.00
CA ILE A 18 28.67 -0.94 -0.41
C ILE A 18 28.95 0.48 -0.89
N ALA A 19 30.18 0.75 -1.29
CA ALA A 19 30.59 2.00 -1.94
C ALA A 19 30.86 1.76 -3.43
N GLY A 20 30.05 2.40 -4.28
CA GLY A 20 30.29 2.49 -5.72
C GLY A 20 31.12 3.71 -6.08
N ARG A 21 31.17 4.05 -7.37
CA ARG A 21 31.94 5.21 -7.87
C ARG A 21 31.31 6.57 -7.51
N LEU A 22 29.99 6.62 -7.41
CA LEU A 22 29.22 7.88 -7.25
C LEU A 22 28.43 7.93 -5.94
N GLN A 23 28.15 6.76 -5.35
CA GLN A 23 27.27 6.64 -4.20
C GLN A 23 27.66 5.46 -3.32
N ALA A 24 27.29 5.55 -2.04
CA ALA A 24 27.40 4.48 -1.07
C ALA A 24 26.05 4.20 -0.41
N VAL A 25 25.87 2.95 0.04
CA VAL A 25 24.68 2.46 0.76
C VAL A 25 25.09 1.44 1.82
N VAL A 26 24.22 1.21 2.81
CA VAL A 26 24.26 0.03 3.68
C VAL A 26 23.03 -0.81 3.36
N VAL A 27 23.21 -2.12 3.16
CA VAL A 27 22.17 -3.06 2.74
C VAL A 27 22.21 -4.30 3.63
N CYS A 28 21.06 -4.86 4.00
CA CYS A 28 21.00 -6.19 4.58
C CYS A 28 21.24 -7.25 3.51
N GLU A 29 22.19 -8.15 3.73
CA GLU A 29 22.53 -9.20 2.77
C GLU A 29 21.40 -10.21 2.55
N GLU A 30 20.48 -10.35 3.51
CA GLU A 30 19.39 -11.34 3.47
C GLU A 30 18.10 -10.77 2.85
N CYS A 31 17.60 -9.64 3.37
CA CYS A 31 16.29 -9.11 2.98
C CYS A 31 16.34 -7.90 2.03
N GLY A 32 17.54 -7.38 1.72
CA GLY A 32 17.72 -6.28 0.78
C GLY A 32 17.28 -4.89 1.29
N VAL A 33 16.84 -4.77 2.55
CA VAL A 33 16.55 -3.47 3.17
C VAL A 33 17.82 -2.61 3.16
N SER A 34 17.70 -1.36 2.71
CA SER A 34 18.85 -0.48 2.51
C SER A 34 18.62 0.93 3.05
N THR A 35 19.71 1.63 3.36
CA THR A 35 19.70 3.07 3.62
C THR A 35 19.51 3.86 2.32
N PRO A 36 18.98 5.11 2.40
CA PRO A 36 19.06 6.02 1.27
C PRO A 36 20.51 6.23 0.82
N PRO A 37 20.80 6.25 -0.49
CA PRO A 37 22.16 6.40 -1.00
C PRO A 37 22.74 7.78 -0.68
N VAL A 38 24.02 7.82 -0.29
CA VAL A 38 24.80 9.05 -0.09
C VAL A 38 25.76 9.23 -1.26
N ARG A 39 25.85 10.45 -1.83
CA ARG A 39 26.79 10.75 -2.92
C ARG A 39 28.22 10.91 -2.41
N LEU A 40 29.17 10.32 -3.14
CA LEU A 40 30.61 10.36 -2.82
C LEU A 40 31.36 11.49 -3.54
N GLU A 41 30.73 12.16 -4.51
CA GLU A 41 31.36 13.25 -5.28
C GLU A 41 31.80 14.44 -4.39
N SER A 42 31.20 14.57 -3.20
CA SER A 42 31.47 15.64 -2.22
C SER A 42 32.00 15.14 -0.88
N THR A 43 32.13 13.83 -0.69
CA THR A 43 32.22 13.18 0.62
C THR A 43 33.15 11.97 0.51
N ASP A 44 34.18 11.86 1.35
CA ASP A 44 35.06 10.70 1.35
C ASP A 44 34.33 9.43 1.83
N SER A 45 34.91 8.25 1.57
CA SER A 45 34.28 6.97 1.90
C SER A 45 34.03 6.80 3.41
N ASP A 46 34.88 7.37 4.26
CA ASP A 46 34.81 7.18 5.71
C ASP A 46 33.71 8.07 6.33
N THR A 47 33.57 9.29 5.83
CA THR A 47 32.48 10.22 6.17
C THR A 47 31.13 9.71 5.65
N ALA A 48 31.10 9.14 4.44
CA ALA A 48 29.90 8.48 3.92
C ALA A 48 29.53 7.26 4.76
N PHE A 49 30.51 6.45 5.18
CA PHE A 49 30.30 5.32 6.08
C PHE A 49 29.72 5.78 7.42
N ALA A 50 30.29 6.78 8.08
CA ALA A 50 29.80 7.30 9.35
C ALA A 50 28.36 7.80 9.26
N GLN A 51 28.02 8.52 8.17
CA GLN A 51 26.66 8.99 7.92
C GLN A 51 25.68 7.82 7.73
N LEU A 52 26.04 6.85 6.88
CA LEU A 52 25.19 5.71 6.58
C LEU A 52 25.07 4.76 7.78
N GLN A 53 26.11 4.63 8.59
CA GLN A 53 26.10 3.91 9.87
C GLN A 53 25.11 4.54 10.84
N ALA A 54 25.13 5.86 11.01
CA ALA A 54 24.18 6.56 11.88
C ALA A 54 22.73 6.36 11.41
N ILE A 55 22.49 6.46 10.10
CA ILE A 55 21.15 6.21 9.51
C ILE A 55 20.72 4.76 9.74
N TRP A 56 21.59 3.80 9.42
CA TRP A 56 21.31 2.38 9.56
C TRP A 56 21.00 2.03 11.01
N ASN A 57 21.93 2.35 11.92
CA ASN A 57 21.78 2.05 13.34
C ASN A 57 20.55 2.72 13.92
N THR A 58 20.25 3.99 13.61
CA THR A 58 18.99 4.62 14.08
C THR A 58 17.74 3.88 13.61
N ARG A 59 17.80 3.25 12.43
CA ARG A 59 16.68 2.49 11.84
C ARG A 59 16.48 1.12 12.47
N VAL A 60 17.58 0.43 12.80
CA VAL A 60 17.54 -0.95 13.31
C VAL A 60 17.75 -1.03 14.82
N GLU A 61 18.21 0.05 15.46
CA GLU A 61 18.35 0.16 16.91
C GLU A 61 16.98 0.00 17.53
N HIS A 62 16.88 -1.06 18.32
CA HIS A 62 15.68 -1.37 19.07
C HIS A 62 15.51 -0.32 20.16
N ARG A 63 14.64 0.66 19.93
CA ARG A 63 14.22 1.59 20.99
C ARG A 63 13.04 0.96 21.74
N PRO A 64 13.20 0.64 23.04
CA PRO A 64 12.06 0.21 23.83
C PRO A 64 11.00 1.30 23.81
N ALA A 65 9.75 0.90 23.71
CA ALA A 65 8.62 1.80 23.80
C ALA A 65 8.69 2.62 25.10
N ASP A 66 8.93 3.93 24.99
CA ASP A 66 8.89 4.79 26.17
C ASP A 66 7.45 4.91 26.70
N GLU A 67 7.31 5.17 27.99
CA GLU A 67 6.00 5.22 28.65
C GLU A 67 5.08 6.29 28.02
N GLN A 68 5.67 7.35 27.46
CA GLN A 68 4.94 8.43 26.78
C GLN A 68 4.34 7.96 25.46
N THR A 69 5.07 7.17 24.68
CA THR A 69 4.65 6.58 23.40
C THR A 69 3.51 5.61 23.63
N ILE A 70 3.63 4.73 24.64
CA ILE A 70 2.56 3.83 25.05
C ILE A 70 1.32 4.64 25.47
N SER A 71 1.51 5.72 26.24
CA SER A 71 0.40 6.55 26.71
C SER A 71 -0.28 7.35 25.60
N MET A 72 0.46 7.79 24.58
CA MET A 72 -0.09 8.48 23.41
C MET A 72 -0.90 7.53 22.53
N LEU A 73 -0.38 6.33 22.22
CA LEU A 73 -1.11 5.36 21.43
C LEU A 73 -2.39 4.88 22.11
N ALA A 74 -2.39 4.75 23.44
CA ALA A 74 -3.57 4.32 24.19
C ALA A 74 -4.73 5.33 24.12
N ARG A 75 -4.43 6.60 23.80
CA ARG A 75 -5.41 7.70 23.72
C ARG A 75 -5.88 7.97 22.28
N ARG A 76 -5.23 7.39 21.27
CA ARG A 76 -5.58 7.57 19.86
C ARG A 76 -6.65 6.57 19.45
N GLU A 77 -7.48 6.92 18.47
CA GLU A 77 -8.27 5.92 17.75
C GLU A 77 -7.33 5.03 16.95
N LEU A 78 -7.39 3.72 17.23
CA LEU A 78 -6.59 2.71 16.56
C LEU A 78 -7.45 1.94 15.56
N THR A 79 -6.86 1.60 14.42
CA THR A 79 -7.52 0.84 13.35
C THR A 79 -6.75 -0.44 13.03
N ALA A 80 -7.33 -1.32 12.22
CA ALA A 80 -6.68 -2.59 11.86
C ALA A 80 -5.28 -2.42 11.22
N SER A 81 -5.02 -1.29 10.54
CA SER A 81 -3.69 -0.99 9.99
C SER A 81 -2.62 -0.73 11.06
N ASP A 82 -3.02 -0.42 12.29
CA ASP A 82 -2.09 -0.18 13.41
C ASP A 82 -1.64 -1.48 14.11
N ILE A 83 -2.21 -2.64 13.76
CA ILE A 83 -1.91 -3.93 14.38
C ILE A 83 -0.41 -4.28 14.34
N PRO A 84 0.30 -4.18 13.19
CA PRO A 84 1.74 -4.51 13.16
C PRO A 84 2.56 -3.62 14.09
N TYR A 85 2.19 -2.33 14.20
CA TYR A 85 2.86 -1.37 15.07
C TYR A 85 2.59 -1.68 16.54
N PHE A 86 1.35 -2.01 16.90
CA PHE A 86 0.98 -2.44 18.26
C PHE A 86 1.71 -3.72 18.69
N LEU A 87 1.85 -4.71 17.82
CA LEU A 87 2.58 -5.95 18.11
C LEU A 87 4.08 -5.68 18.31
N ASN A 88 4.68 -4.80 17.52
CA ASN A 88 6.06 -4.37 17.71
C ASN A 88 6.25 -3.57 19.02
N LEU A 89 5.26 -2.77 19.40
CA LEU A 89 5.24 -2.06 20.68
C LEU A 89 5.23 -3.05 21.87
N LEU A 90 4.37 -4.06 21.83
CA LEU A 90 4.35 -5.14 22.84
C LEU A 90 5.68 -5.88 22.90
N ALA A 91 6.22 -6.29 21.75
CA ALA A 91 7.47 -7.04 21.67
C ALA A 91 8.68 -6.24 22.18
N SER A 92 8.65 -4.91 22.05
CA SER A 92 9.72 -3.99 22.49
C SER A 92 9.56 -3.47 23.92
N THR A 93 8.52 -3.89 24.64
CA THR A 93 8.26 -3.38 25.99
C THR A 93 9.16 -4.07 27.01
N ALA A 94 10.19 -3.36 27.47
CA ALA A 94 11.09 -3.80 28.55
C ALA A 94 10.69 -3.30 29.96
N GLY A 95 9.54 -2.61 30.08
CA GLY A 95 9.08 -1.98 31.32
C GLY A 95 8.16 -2.85 32.19
N ASP A 96 7.72 -2.32 33.33
CA ASP A 96 6.80 -3.00 34.25
C ASP A 96 5.42 -3.24 33.60
N TRP A 97 5.08 -4.52 33.45
CA TRP A 97 3.80 -4.98 32.90
C TRP A 97 2.61 -4.62 33.78
N THR A 98 2.82 -4.43 35.09
CA THR A 98 1.74 -4.00 36.02
C THR A 98 1.24 -2.62 35.65
N SER A 99 2.17 -1.71 35.28
CA SER A 99 1.88 -0.33 34.91
C SER A 99 1.41 -0.18 33.45
N ASN A 100 1.97 -0.97 32.52
CA ASN A 100 1.66 -0.87 31.09
C ASN A 100 0.53 -1.79 30.62
N GLY A 101 0.25 -2.88 31.35
CA GLY A 101 -0.79 -3.85 31.02
C GLY A 101 -2.18 -3.24 30.77
N PRO A 102 -2.68 -2.34 31.64
CA PRO A 102 -3.96 -1.67 31.40
C PRO A 102 -3.99 -0.83 30.11
N LYS A 103 -2.85 -0.22 29.72
CA LYS A 103 -2.74 0.57 28.49
C LYS A 103 -2.80 -0.33 27.25
N PHE A 104 -2.11 -1.48 27.28
CA PHE A 104 -2.19 -2.46 26.20
C PHE A 104 -3.57 -3.11 26.09
N ALA A 105 -4.24 -3.39 27.21
CA ALA A 105 -5.60 -3.90 27.22
C ALA A 105 -6.57 -2.92 26.55
N ALA A 106 -6.44 -1.62 26.82
CA ALA A 106 -7.25 -0.59 26.17
C ALA A 106 -6.99 -0.51 24.65
N MET A 107 -5.73 -0.58 24.22
CA MET A 107 -5.37 -0.61 22.79
C MET A 107 -5.92 -1.86 22.09
N ALA A 108 -5.74 -3.04 22.69
CA ALA A 108 -6.26 -4.30 22.17
C ALA A 108 -7.79 -4.28 22.07
N ALA A 109 -8.48 -3.72 23.06
CA ALA A 109 -9.93 -3.56 23.02
C ALA A 109 -10.38 -2.59 21.92
N ALA A 110 -9.61 -1.53 21.63
CA ALA A 110 -9.89 -0.63 20.52
C ALA A 110 -9.70 -1.32 19.16
N LEU A 111 -8.62 -2.09 19.00
CA LEU A 111 -8.32 -2.86 17.78
C LEU A 111 -9.26 -4.03 17.54
N ALA A 112 -9.78 -4.65 18.60
CA ALA A 112 -10.73 -5.77 18.54
C ALA A 112 -12.17 -5.32 18.26
N ARG A 113 -12.46 -4.02 18.30
CA ARG A 113 -13.75 -3.53 17.82
C ARG A 113 -13.84 -3.89 16.35
N PRO A 114 -14.93 -4.55 15.90
CA PRO A 114 -15.16 -4.72 14.48
C PRO A 114 -15.06 -3.33 13.85
N GLY A 115 -14.14 -3.19 12.88
CA GLY A 115 -14.02 -1.96 12.11
C GLY A 115 -15.41 -1.61 11.57
N VAL A 116 -15.67 -0.32 11.37
CA VAL A 116 -16.88 0.09 10.66
C VAL A 116 -16.94 -0.76 9.40
N ASP A 117 -17.96 -1.62 9.29
CA ASP A 117 -18.20 -2.38 8.07
C ASP A 117 -18.28 -1.32 6.98
N PHE A 118 -17.25 -1.26 6.14
CA PHE A 118 -17.37 -0.62 4.86
C PHE A 118 -18.33 -1.50 4.06
N ARG A 119 -19.63 -1.37 4.34
CA ARG A 119 -20.70 -2.13 3.68
C ARG A 119 -20.66 -1.96 2.16
N ASP A 120 -19.98 -0.92 1.69
CA ASP A 120 -19.93 -0.51 0.29
C ASP A 120 -18.50 -0.42 -0.28
N VAL A 121 -17.50 -1.12 0.30
CA VAL A 121 -16.18 -1.21 -0.34
C VAL A 121 -16.07 -2.52 -1.11
N SER A 122 -16.01 -2.40 -2.43
CA SER A 122 -15.76 -3.53 -3.32
C SER A 122 -14.42 -4.20 -2.98
N PRO A 123 -14.32 -5.53 -3.07
CA PRO A 123 -13.06 -6.25 -2.87
C PRO A 123 -11.91 -5.65 -3.73
N PRO A 124 -10.65 -5.71 -3.26
CA PRO A 124 -9.51 -5.16 -4.01
C PRO A 124 -9.44 -5.64 -5.46
N GLU A 125 -9.80 -6.90 -5.72
CA GLU A 125 -9.84 -7.50 -7.06
C GLU A 125 -10.85 -6.78 -7.96
N THR A 126 -12.06 -6.51 -7.45
CA THR A 126 -13.12 -5.79 -8.18
C THR A 126 -12.69 -4.36 -8.50
N VAL A 127 -12.01 -3.68 -7.56
CA VAL A 127 -11.47 -2.33 -7.79
C VAL A 127 -10.43 -2.33 -8.92
N LEU A 128 -9.57 -3.34 -8.98
CA LEU A 128 -8.56 -3.47 -10.04
C LEU A 128 -9.20 -3.77 -11.40
N GLU A 129 -10.23 -4.61 -11.45
CA GLU A 129 -11.01 -4.86 -12.67
C GLU A 129 -11.67 -3.58 -13.19
N ASP A 130 -12.34 -2.83 -12.30
CA ASP A 130 -13.01 -1.58 -12.66
C ASP A 130 -12.01 -0.50 -13.10
N ALA A 131 -10.84 -0.42 -12.47
CA ALA A 131 -9.75 0.45 -12.91
C ALA A 131 -9.25 0.07 -14.32
N GLY A 132 -9.21 -1.23 -14.64
CA GLY A 132 -8.91 -1.74 -15.98
C GLY A 132 -9.95 -1.30 -17.01
N ARG A 133 -11.24 -1.51 -16.70
CA ARG A 133 -12.38 -1.07 -17.53
C ARG A 133 -12.35 0.43 -17.78
N TYR A 134 -12.12 1.24 -16.75
CA TYR A 134 -11.99 2.69 -16.86
C TYR A 134 -10.86 3.10 -17.80
N ARG A 135 -9.67 2.51 -17.65
CA ARG A 135 -8.52 2.78 -18.54
C ARG A 135 -8.83 2.46 -20.00
N LYS A 136 -9.59 1.39 -20.26
CA LYS A 136 -10.00 0.96 -21.60
C LYS A 136 -10.96 1.95 -22.28
N LEU A 137 -11.86 2.56 -21.49
CA LEU A 137 -12.75 3.63 -21.94
C LEU A 137 -12.00 4.94 -22.20
N VAL A 138 -11.13 5.37 -21.29
CA VAL A 138 -10.34 6.61 -21.44
C VAL A 138 -9.52 6.58 -22.74
N ARG A 139 -8.89 5.45 -23.07
CA ARG A 139 -8.13 5.29 -24.33
C ARG A 139 -8.98 5.44 -25.60
N ARG A 140 -10.30 5.26 -25.51
CA ARG A 140 -11.26 5.39 -26.62
C ARG A 140 -12.07 6.68 -26.56
N SER A 141 -11.77 7.53 -25.59
CA SER A 141 -12.41 8.83 -25.47
C SER A 141 -11.85 9.79 -26.51
N LYS A 142 -12.74 10.57 -27.10
CA LYS A 142 -12.42 11.63 -28.05
C LYS A 142 -12.97 12.93 -27.51
N VAL A 143 -12.17 13.99 -27.55
CA VAL A 143 -12.65 15.33 -27.28
C VAL A 143 -13.38 15.81 -28.53
N ILE A 144 -14.65 16.18 -28.37
CA ILE A 144 -15.49 16.78 -29.40
C ILE A 144 -15.90 18.18 -28.95
N TYR A 145 -16.28 19.05 -29.88
CA TYR A 145 -16.80 20.37 -29.56
C TYR A 145 -18.28 20.44 -29.92
N ILE A 146 -19.12 20.79 -28.95
CA ILE A 146 -20.56 21.03 -29.14
C ILE A 146 -20.83 22.45 -28.67
N ASP A 147 -21.37 23.30 -29.54
CA ASP A 147 -21.65 24.72 -29.27
C ASP A 147 -20.44 25.50 -28.72
N GLY A 148 -19.23 25.14 -29.17
CA GLY A 148 -17.97 25.77 -28.74
C GLY A 148 -17.42 25.26 -27.40
N ALA A 149 -18.13 24.38 -26.70
CA ALA A 149 -17.66 23.77 -25.46
C ALA A 149 -17.01 22.39 -25.72
N PRO A 150 -15.85 22.09 -25.10
CA PRO A 150 -15.24 20.76 -25.21
C PRO A 150 -16.01 19.74 -24.39
N MET A 151 -16.37 18.63 -25.03
CA MET A 151 -17.03 17.47 -24.41
C MET A 151 -16.23 16.20 -24.67
N VAL A 152 -16.28 15.25 -23.73
CA VAL A 152 -15.65 13.94 -23.87
C VAL A 152 -16.70 12.95 -24.37
N ARG A 153 -16.47 12.35 -25.53
CA ARG A 153 -17.30 11.28 -26.09
C ARG A 153 -16.53 9.97 -26.10
N PHE A 154 -17.12 8.92 -25.57
CA PHE A 154 -16.60 7.55 -25.73
C PHE A 154 -17.09 6.98 -27.06
N ASP A 155 -16.21 6.31 -27.81
CA ASP A 155 -16.63 5.56 -29.00
C ASP A 155 -17.68 4.50 -28.63
N HIS A 156 -18.59 4.21 -29.57
CA HIS A 156 -19.72 3.32 -29.32
C HIS A 156 -19.26 1.93 -28.88
N VAL A 157 -19.77 1.45 -27.75
CA VAL A 157 -19.52 0.09 -27.25
C VAL A 157 -20.58 -0.84 -27.87
N PRO A 158 -20.22 -1.77 -28.76
CA PRO A 158 -21.21 -2.65 -29.40
C PRO A 158 -21.87 -3.54 -28.35
N ALA A 159 -23.17 -3.35 -28.14
CA ALA A 159 -23.98 -4.12 -27.18
C ALA A 159 -24.08 -5.62 -27.53
N MET A 160 -23.81 -6.01 -28.78
CA MET A 160 -24.02 -7.38 -29.26
C MET A 160 -23.03 -8.42 -28.71
N ALA A 161 -21.89 -7.99 -28.15
CA ALA A 161 -20.98 -8.88 -27.43
C ALA A 161 -21.42 -9.15 -25.98
N ALA A 162 -22.39 -8.38 -25.47
CA ALA A 162 -23.04 -8.56 -24.18
C ALA A 162 -24.35 -9.35 -24.34
N ALA A 163 -24.30 -10.48 -25.06
CA ALA A 163 -25.40 -11.42 -25.09
C ALA A 163 -25.61 -11.97 -23.66
N ILE A 164 -26.44 -11.28 -22.89
CA ILE A 164 -27.08 -11.89 -21.73
C ILE A 164 -28.02 -12.91 -22.34
N ALA A 165 -27.82 -14.20 -22.03
CA ALA A 165 -28.77 -15.23 -22.42
C ALA A 165 -30.14 -14.80 -21.88
N GLU A 166 -31.04 -14.37 -22.76
CA GLU A 166 -32.39 -13.92 -22.39
C GLU A 166 -33.12 -15.05 -21.63
N GLU A 167 -32.81 -16.29 -21.98
CA GLU A 167 -33.23 -17.54 -21.33
C GLU A 167 -32.84 -17.62 -19.84
N ALA A 168 -31.73 -16.99 -19.43
CA ALA A 168 -31.28 -17.00 -18.03
C ALA A 168 -32.00 -15.94 -17.16
N LYS A 169 -32.85 -15.10 -17.76
CA LYS A 169 -33.51 -13.96 -17.09
C LYS A 169 -35.01 -13.87 -17.40
N GLU A 170 -35.62 -14.98 -17.81
CA GLU A 170 -37.04 -15.07 -18.18
C GLU A 170 -37.99 -14.62 -17.05
N ASP A 171 -37.58 -14.77 -15.79
CA ASP A 171 -38.36 -14.40 -14.60
C ASP A 171 -38.05 -12.98 -14.04
N ASP A 172 -37.09 -12.25 -14.61
CA ASP A 172 -36.70 -10.93 -14.10
C ASP A 172 -37.62 -9.82 -14.65
N PRO A 173 -38.20 -8.96 -13.80
CA PRO A 173 -39.14 -7.91 -14.22
C PRO A 173 -38.51 -6.80 -15.08
N TRP A 174 -37.18 -6.81 -15.25
CA TRP A 174 -36.42 -5.86 -16.06
C TRP A 174 -35.29 -6.58 -16.82
N PRO A 175 -35.19 -6.47 -18.16
CA PRO A 175 -34.20 -7.22 -18.94
C PRO A 175 -32.74 -6.79 -18.73
N PHE A 176 -32.51 -5.72 -17.96
CA PHE A 176 -31.17 -5.21 -17.60
C PHE A 176 -31.02 -5.00 -16.07
N PRO A 177 -31.18 -6.04 -15.22
CA PRO A 177 -31.31 -5.84 -13.78
C PRO A 177 -30.07 -5.25 -13.10
N ILE A 178 -28.90 -5.27 -13.76
CA ILE A 178 -27.67 -4.65 -13.26
C ILE A 178 -26.99 -3.94 -14.44
N LEU A 179 -27.33 -2.67 -14.64
CA LEU A 179 -26.74 -1.80 -15.67
C LEU A 179 -25.20 -1.85 -15.63
N GLU A 180 -24.63 -1.90 -14.43
CA GLU A 180 -23.18 -1.97 -14.21
C GLU A 180 -22.57 -3.27 -14.76
N GLU A 181 -23.21 -4.42 -14.55
CA GLU A 181 -22.73 -5.71 -15.07
C GLU A 181 -22.80 -5.75 -16.60
N PHE A 182 -23.88 -5.21 -17.17
CA PHE A 182 -24.04 -5.11 -18.62
C PHE A 182 -22.95 -4.22 -19.24
N VAL A 183 -22.73 -3.04 -18.67
CA VAL A 183 -21.68 -2.11 -19.11
C VAL A 183 -20.29 -2.73 -18.93
N ALA A 184 -20.04 -3.40 -17.80
CA ALA A 184 -18.78 -4.08 -17.53
C ALA A 184 -18.47 -5.14 -18.61
N ARG A 185 -19.42 -6.04 -18.91
CA ARG A 185 -19.26 -7.06 -19.96
C ARG A 185 -19.06 -6.45 -21.34
N ALA A 186 -19.79 -5.39 -21.66
CA ALA A 186 -19.65 -4.69 -22.92
C ALA A 186 -18.24 -4.07 -23.05
N VAL A 187 -17.70 -3.46 -21.99
CA VAL A 187 -16.33 -2.93 -21.95
C VAL A 187 -15.29 -4.06 -22.02
N ASP A 188 -15.51 -5.16 -21.30
CA ASP A 188 -14.60 -6.31 -21.28
C ASP A 188 -14.46 -6.93 -22.67
N SER A 189 -15.53 -6.95 -23.48
CA SER A 189 -15.51 -7.45 -24.86
C SER A 189 -14.71 -6.62 -25.87
N LEU A 190 -14.37 -5.38 -25.54
CA LEU A 190 -13.56 -4.52 -26.42
C LEU A 190 -12.12 -5.07 -26.53
N PRO A 191 -11.36 -4.80 -27.60
CA PRO A 191 -9.95 -5.18 -27.64
C PRO A 191 -9.10 -4.33 -26.67
N ASP A 192 -7.99 -4.85 -26.13
CA ASP A 192 -7.15 -4.08 -25.20
C ASP A 192 -6.28 -3.02 -25.88
N SER A 193 -5.93 -3.26 -27.14
CA SER A 193 -5.30 -2.28 -28.03
C SER A 193 -6.38 -1.50 -28.78
N ALA A 194 -6.28 -0.17 -28.79
CA ALA A 194 -6.92 0.64 -29.82
C ALA A 194 -6.19 0.34 -31.13
N GLN A 195 -6.64 -0.68 -31.87
CA GLN A 195 -6.20 -0.83 -33.26
C GLN A 195 -6.70 0.40 -34.03
N PRO A 196 -5.83 1.03 -34.84
CA PRO A 196 -6.18 2.21 -35.62
C PRO A 196 -7.28 1.92 -36.64
#